data_AF-A0A438GWE7-F1
#
_entry.id   AF-A0A438GWE7-F1
#
_cell.length_a   1.000
_cell.length_b   1.000
_cell.length_c   1.000
_cell.angle_alpha   90.00
_cell.angle_beta   90.00
_cell.angle_gamma   90.00
#
_symmetry.space_group_name_H-M   'P 1'
#
loop_
_entity.id
_entity.type
_entity.pdbx_description
1 polymer ?
#
loop_
_entity_poly.entity_id
_entity_poly.type
_entity_poly.pdbx_seq_one_letter_code
_entity_poly.pdbx_strand_id
1 'polypeptide(L)'
;MMKKHMPPPFPQALHGKKEIKNSSEILEVLRQVKVNIPLLDMIKQVPTYAKFLKDLCTVKRGLQVTKNAFLTEQVSAIIQSKSPVKYKDPGCPTISVNIGGTHVEKALLDLGASVNLLPYSVYNNWD
;
A
#
# COMPACT_ATOMS: atom_id res chain seq x y z
N MET A 1 31.71 -2.83 -0.37
CA MET A 1 31.35 -1.72 0.54
C MET A 1 30.19 -2.17 1.42
N MET A 2 30.42 -2.42 2.71
CA MET A 2 29.39 -2.93 3.63
C MET A 2 28.47 -1.79 4.08
N LYS A 3 27.15 -1.91 3.87
CA LYS A 3 26.16 -0.93 4.36
C LYS A 3 26.06 -1.06 5.89
N LYS A 4 26.46 -0.01 6.62
CA LYS A 4 26.21 0.08 8.06
C LYS A 4 24.71 0.23 8.30
N HIS A 5 24.12 -0.72 9.03
CA HIS A 5 22.73 -0.69 9.44
C HIS A 5 22.55 0.37 10.54
N MET A 6 21.87 1.47 10.23
CA MET A 6 21.50 2.46 11.26
C MET A 6 20.26 1.96 12.01
N PRO A 7 20.30 1.87 13.36
CA PRO A 7 19.13 1.45 14.12
C PRO A 7 18.02 2.50 14.05
N PRO A 8 16.74 2.08 14.07
CA PRO A 8 15.61 3.01 13.99
C PRO A 8 15.58 3.94 15.21
N PRO A 9 15.04 5.17 15.08
CA PRO A 9 15.12 6.21 16.10
C PRO A 9 14.51 5.84 17.46
N PHE A 10 13.68 4.79 17.54
CA PHE A 10 13.11 4.28 18.78
C PHE A 10 13.08 2.74 18.80
N PRO A 11 14.20 2.08 19.15
CA PRO A 11 14.28 0.60 19.19
C PRO A 11 13.34 0.01 20.24
N GLN A 12 13.04 0.78 21.29
CA GLN A 12 12.18 0.35 22.39
C GLN A 12 10.71 0.22 21.99
N ALA A 13 10.25 0.97 20.98
CA ALA A 13 8.90 0.85 20.42
C ALA A 13 8.69 -0.49 19.68
N LEU A 14 9.79 -1.19 19.34
CA LEU A 14 9.76 -2.53 18.75
C LEU A 14 9.71 -3.66 19.79
N HIS A 15 9.79 -3.35 21.09
CA HIS A 15 9.52 -4.36 22.11
C HIS A 15 8.02 -4.63 22.16
N GLY A 16 7.62 -5.81 21.67
CA GLY A 16 6.25 -6.28 21.74
C GLY A 16 5.72 -6.27 23.18
N LYS A 17 4.44 -5.90 23.35
CA LYS A 17 3.75 -6.04 24.64
C LYS A 17 3.82 -7.51 25.08
N LYS A 18 4.23 -7.78 26.32
CA LYS A 18 4.18 -9.13 26.91
C LYS A 18 2.73 -9.64 26.81
N GLU A 19 2.51 -10.68 26.01
CA GLU A 19 1.22 -11.36 25.95
C GLU A 19 0.87 -11.90 27.33
N ILE A 20 -0.35 -11.63 27.78
CA ILE A 20 -0.93 -12.27 28.95
C ILE A 20 -1.08 -13.76 28.59
N LYS A 21 -0.34 -14.63 29.29
CA LYS A 21 -0.18 -16.07 28.96
C LYS A 21 -1.50 -16.83 28.79
N ASN A 22 -2.62 -16.34 29.33
CA ASN A 22 -3.92 -17.01 29.33
C ASN A 22 -5.01 -16.21 28.57
N SER A 23 -4.61 -15.23 27.75
CA SER A 23 -5.55 -14.36 27.03
C SER A 23 -6.44 -15.08 26.03
N SER A 24 -5.92 -16.12 25.37
CA SER A 24 -6.68 -16.97 24.43
C SER A 24 -7.80 -17.75 25.12
N GLU A 25 -7.50 -18.36 26.26
CA GLU A 25 -8.41 -19.22 27.02
C GLU A 25 -9.55 -18.42 27.66
N ILE A 26 -9.24 -17.24 28.22
CA ILE A 26 -10.26 -16.31 28.76
C ILE A 26 -11.17 -15.79 27.65
N LEU A 27 -10.62 -15.51 26.46
CA LEU A 27 -11.39 -15.02 25.32
C LEU A 27 -12.29 -16.11 24.73
N GLU A 28 -11.85 -17.37 24.71
CA GLU A 28 -12.68 -18.51 24.31
C GLU A 28 -13.87 -18.74 25.25
N VAL A 29 -13.63 -18.73 26.57
CA VAL A 29 -14.70 -18.93 27.57
C VAL A 29 -15.73 -17.80 27.54
N LEU A 30 -15.30 -16.54 27.46
CA LEU A 30 -16.22 -15.39 27.38
C LEU A 30 -17.04 -15.39 26.09
N ARG A 31 -16.45 -15.85 24.97
CA ARG A 31 -17.14 -15.96 23.69
C ARG A 31 -18.17 -17.09 23.69
N GLN A 32 -17.95 -18.16 24.45
CA GLN A 32 -18.92 -19.26 24.59
C GLN A 32 -20.10 -18.91 25.49
N VAL A 33 -19.88 -18.24 26.62
CA VAL A 33 -20.92 -18.07 27.66
C VAL A 33 -21.87 -16.90 27.35
N LYS A 34 -21.36 -15.80 26.77
CA LYS A 34 -22.16 -14.58 26.55
C LYS A 34 -22.79 -14.48 25.16
N VAL A 35 -22.31 -15.26 24.19
CA VAL A 35 -22.87 -15.26 22.82
C VAL A 35 -23.90 -16.36 22.66
N ASN A 36 -23.73 -17.55 23.23
CA ASN A 36 -24.63 -18.66 22.93
C ASN A 36 -26.00 -18.56 23.61
N ILE A 37 -26.09 -18.20 24.89
CA ILE A 37 -27.39 -18.12 25.59
C ILE A 37 -28.25 -16.97 25.06
N PRO A 38 -27.75 -15.71 24.98
CA PRO A 38 -28.55 -14.60 24.46
C PRO A 38 -28.87 -14.72 22.96
N LEU A 39 -27.99 -15.34 22.15
CA LEU A 39 -28.27 -15.56 20.74
C LEU A 39 -29.34 -16.63 20.53
N LEU A 40 -29.28 -17.74 21.29
CA LEU A 40 -30.32 -18.78 21.21
C LEU A 40 -31.68 -18.24 21.63
N ASP A 41 -31.73 -17.45 22.70
CA ASP A 41 -32.97 -16.81 23.15
C ASP A 41 -33.47 -15.76 22.15
N MET A 42 -32.57 -14.97 21.54
CA MET A 42 -32.93 -14.00 20.50
C MET A 42 -33.44 -14.67 19.21
N ILE A 43 -32.85 -15.80 18.80
CA ILE A 43 -33.32 -16.58 17.66
C ILE A 43 -34.71 -17.17 17.93
N LYS A 44 -34.97 -17.62 19.17
CA LYS A 44 -36.30 -18.11 19.59
C LYS A 44 -37.35 -17.00 19.63
N GLN A 45 -36.98 -15.82 20.13
CA GLN A 45 -37.91 -14.70 20.30
C GLN A 45 -38.17 -13.94 19.00
N VAL A 46 -37.21 -13.90 18.06
CA VAL A 46 -37.32 -13.14 16.82
C VAL A 46 -37.23 -14.08 15.61
N PRO A 47 -38.38 -14.54 15.06
CA PRO A 47 -38.42 -15.47 13.93
C PRO A 47 -37.65 -14.97 12.69
N THR A 48 -37.57 -13.65 12.50
CA THR A 48 -36.82 -13.01 11.42
C THR A 48 -35.31 -13.31 11.51
N TYR A 49 -34.74 -13.38 12.72
CA TYR A 49 -33.33 -13.75 12.91
C TYR A 49 -33.08 -15.21 12.53
N ALA A 50 -33.98 -16.13 12.88
CA ALA A 50 -33.89 -17.52 12.46
C ALA A 50 -33.90 -17.66 10.93
N LYS A 51 -34.78 -16.92 10.25
CA LYS A 51 -34.83 -16.86 8.79
C LYS A 51 -33.54 -16.29 8.20
N PHE A 52 -33.05 -15.18 8.73
CA PHE A 52 -31.79 -14.56 8.28
C PHE A 52 -30.60 -15.52 8.41
N LEU A 53 -30.47 -16.24 9.53
CA LEU A 53 -29.40 -17.22 9.72
C LEU A 53 -29.54 -18.42 8.79
N LYS A 54 -30.77 -18.88 8.53
CA LYS A 54 -31.05 -19.94 7.56
C LYS A 54 -30.66 -19.50 6.14
N ASP A 55 -31.04 -18.30 5.76
CA ASP A 55 -30.71 -17.71 4.45
C ASP A 55 -29.20 -17.53 4.31
N LEU A 56 -28.51 -17.04 5.35
CA LEU A 56 -27.06 -16.89 5.38
C LEU A 56 -26.33 -18.23 5.20
N CYS A 57 -26.77 -19.29 5.89
CA CYS A 57 -26.21 -20.64 5.75
C CYS A 57 -26.49 -21.24 4.37
N THR A 58 -27.61 -20.88 3.75
CA THR A 58 -28.00 -21.35 2.40
C THR A 58 -27.19 -20.63 1.32
N VAL A 59 -27.02 -19.31 1.44
CA VAL A 59 -26.16 -18.48 0.56
C VAL A 59 -24.70 -18.95 0.66
N LYS A 60 -24.19 -19.23 1.86
CA LYS A 60 -22.82 -19.76 2.05
C LYS A 60 -22.63 -21.14 1.40
N ARG A 61 -23.67 -21.97 1.32
CA ARG A 61 -23.64 -23.26 0.58
C ARG A 61 -23.71 -23.07 -0.94
N GLY A 62 -24.42 -22.05 -1.44
CA GLY A 62 -24.43 -21.69 -2.86
C GLY A 62 -23.15 -21.00 -3.34
N LEU A 63 -22.39 -20.39 -2.43
CA LEU A 63 -21.13 -19.70 -2.69
C LEU A 63 -19.91 -20.64 -2.62
N GLN A 64 -20.00 -21.86 -3.17
CA GLN A 64 -18.81 -22.57 -3.67
C GLN A 64 -18.44 -22.04 -5.06
N VAL A 65 -18.35 -20.73 -5.19
CA VAL A 65 -17.80 -20.10 -6.39
C VAL A 65 -16.29 -20.15 -6.24
N THR A 66 -15.61 -20.92 -7.08
CA THR A 66 -14.17 -20.80 -7.32
C THR A 66 -13.89 -19.33 -7.58
N LYS A 67 -13.29 -18.66 -6.58
CA LYS A 67 -13.10 -17.21 -6.56
C LYS A 67 -12.01 -16.80 -7.55
N ASN A 68 -12.33 -16.81 -8.83
CA ASN A 68 -11.58 -16.05 -9.83
C ASN A 68 -12.11 -14.62 -9.77
N ALA A 69 -11.58 -13.83 -8.85
CA ALA A 69 -11.83 -12.40 -8.83
C ALA A 69 -11.11 -11.77 -10.04
N PHE A 70 -11.82 -10.96 -10.83
CA PHE A 70 -11.20 -10.13 -11.85
C PHE A 70 -10.34 -9.07 -11.17
N LEU A 71 -9.05 -9.34 -11.08
CA LEU A 71 -8.07 -8.37 -10.59
C LEU A 71 -7.73 -7.42 -11.73
N THR A 72 -7.79 -6.12 -11.45
CA THR A 72 -7.22 -5.12 -12.35
C THR A 72 -5.71 -5.31 -12.42
N GLU A 73 -5.09 -4.93 -13.53
CA GLU A 73 -3.66 -5.13 -13.79
C GLU A 73 -2.78 -4.63 -12.64
N GLN A 74 -3.14 -3.48 -12.06
CA GLN A 74 -2.51 -2.88 -10.88
C GLN A 74 -2.48 -3.83 -9.67
N VAL A 75 -3.61 -4.46 -9.33
CA VAL A 75 -3.70 -5.36 -8.17
C VAL A 75 -2.99 -6.69 -8.45
N SER A 76 -3.03 -7.16 -9.71
CA SER A 76 -2.26 -8.32 -10.16
C SER A 76 -0.74 -8.08 -10.03
N ALA A 77 -0.25 -6.90 -10.42
CA ALA A 77 1.17 -6.54 -10.31
C ALA A 77 1.64 -6.48 -8.85
N ILE A 78 0.81 -5.94 -7.94
CA ILE A 78 1.09 -5.90 -6.50
C ILE A 78 1.19 -7.31 -5.92
N ILE A 79 0.23 -8.19 -6.23
CA ILE A 79 0.21 -9.58 -5.74
C ILE A 79 1.38 -10.39 -6.32
N GLN A 80 1.68 -10.21 -7.61
CA GLN A 80 2.81 -10.89 -8.26
C GLN A 80 4.17 -10.37 -7.78
N SER A 81 4.22 -9.35 -6.91
CA SER A 81 5.45 -8.71 -6.44
C SER A 81 6.40 -8.32 -7.58
N LYS A 82 5.84 -8.09 -8.78
CA LYS A 82 6.56 -7.57 -9.93
C LYS A 82 6.71 -6.08 -9.71
N SER A 83 7.67 -5.71 -8.87
CA SER A 83 8.08 -4.31 -8.75
C SER A 83 8.44 -3.82 -10.15
N PRO A 84 7.90 -2.68 -10.62
CA PRO A 84 8.36 -2.08 -11.86
C PRO A 84 9.88 -1.92 -11.78
N VAL A 85 10.58 -2.20 -12.88
CA VAL A 85 12.04 -2.12 -12.94
C VAL A 85 12.44 -0.71 -12.55
N LYS A 86 13.04 -0.55 -11.38
CA LYS A 86 13.62 0.73 -10.98
C LYS A 86 14.82 0.97 -11.88
N TYR A 87 14.65 1.84 -12.86
CA TYR A 87 15.76 2.32 -13.67
C TYR A 87 16.77 3.03 -12.75
N LYS A 88 18.06 2.91 -13.08
CA LYS A 88 19.09 3.66 -12.39
C LYS A 88 18.78 5.15 -12.54
N ASP A 89 19.11 5.91 -11.51
CA ASP A 89 19.09 7.36 -11.60
C ASP A 89 20.00 7.80 -12.75
N PRO A 90 19.48 8.51 -13.78
CA PRO A 90 20.32 9.04 -14.85
C PRO A 90 21.33 10.08 -14.34
N GLY A 91 21.21 10.52 -13.09
CA GLY A 91 22.12 11.47 -12.45
C GLY A 91 21.73 12.90 -12.78
N CYS A 92 22.58 13.60 -13.54
CA CYS A 92 22.33 14.95 -14.00
C CYS A 92 21.76 14.87 -15.43
N PRO A 93 20.43 14.78 -15.62
CA PRO A 93 19.85 14.65 -16.94
C PRO A 93 20.19 15.90 -17.77
N THR A 94 20.83 15.68 -18.92
CA THR A 94 21.15 16.77 -19.86
C THR A 94 20.48 16.50 -21.19
N ILE A 95 20.01 17.58 -21.83
CA ILE A 95 19.36 17.58 -23.14
C ILE A 95 20.03 18.60 -24.06
N SER A 96 19.94 18.39 -25.37
CA SER A 96 20.33 19.40 -26.36
C SER A 96 19.18 20.37 -26.60
N VAL A 97 19.49 21.67 -26.67
CA VAL A 97 18.50 22.74 -26.85
C VAL A 97 19.04 23.84 -27.77
N ASN A 98 18.14 24.48 -28.51
CA ASN A 98 18.45 25.68 -29.30
C ASN A 98 17.80 26.89 -28.64
N ILE A 99 18.60 27.89 -28.29
CA ILE A 99 18.21 29.08 -27.52
C ILE A 99 18.64 30.29 -28.34
N GLY A 100 17.70 30.95 -29.02
CA GLY A 100 17.97 32.14 -29.86
C GLY A 100 19.01 31.89 -30.96
N GLY A 101 18.92 30.76 -31.66
CA GLY A 101 19.89 30.37 -32.71
C GLY A 101 21.20 29.75 -32.19
N THR A 102 21.50 29.85 -30.90
CA THR A 102 22.65 29.19 -30.28
C THR A 102 22.29 27.76 -29.87
N HIS A 103 23.07 26.78 -30.33
CA HIS A 103 22.92 25.37 -29.95
C HIS A 103 23.71 25.05 -28.67
N VAL A 104 23.02 24.52 -27.66
CA VAL A 104 23.59 24.06 -26.39
C VAL A 104 23.43 22.55 -26.33
N GLU A 105 24.55 21.82 -26.37
CA GLU A 105 24.54 20.34 -26.43
C GLU A 105 24.08 19.70 -25.11
N LYS A 106 24.39 20.32 -23.96
CA LYS A 106 24.18 19.75 -22.62
C LYS A 106 23.55 20.76 -21.67
N ALA A 107 22.28 21.07 -21.86
CA ALA A 107 21.48 21.82 -20.91
C ALA A 107 20.92 20.90 -19.82
N LEU A 108 21.04 21.29 -18.55
CA LEU A 108 20.49 20.54 -17.43
C LEU A 108 18.94 20.58 -17.46
N LEU A 109 18.32 19.41 -17.40
CA LEU A 109 16.86 19.26 -17.29
C LEU A 109 16.45 19.08 -15.83
N ASP A 110 16.16 20.18 -15.15
CA ASP A 110 15.63 20.14 -13.79
C ASP A 110 14.12 20.40 -13.79
N LEU A 111 13.32 19.32 -13.66
CA LEU A 111 11.86 19.41 -13.56
C LEU A 111 11.37 19.97 -12.21
N GLY A 112 12.26 20.11 -11.22
CA GLY A 112 11.98 20.70 -9.92
C GLY A 112 12.26 22.20 -9.84
N ALA A 113 12.94 22.78 -10.83
CA ALA A 113 13.24 24.20 -10.87
C ALA A 113 12.03 25.01 -11.35
N SER A 114 11.74 26.13 -10.68
CA SER A 114 10.69 27.07 -11.11
C SER A 114 11.18 28.13 -12.09
N VAL A 115 12.49 28.24 -12.30
CA VAL A 115 13.14 29.23 -13.17
C VAL A 115 14.24 28.59 -14.00
N ASN A 116 14.46 29.12 -15.20
CA ASN A 116 15.55 28.69 -16.09
C ASN A 116 16.75 29.63 -15.92
N LEU A 117 17.93 29.07 -15.66
CA LEU A 117 19.18 29.82 -15.63
C LEU A 117 19.87 29.72 -16.99
N LEU A 118 20.30 30.87 -17.52
CA LEU A 118 21.04 30.95 -18.78
C LEU A 118 22.41 31.57 -18.50
N PRO A 119 23.52 30.98 -18.99
CA PRO A 119 24.83 31.61 -18.94
C PRO A 119 24.81 32.94 -19.69
N TYR A 120 25.51 33.94 -19.15
CA TYR A 120 25.62 35.25 -19.78
C TYR A 120 26.15 35.18 -21.21
N SER A 121 27.07 34.25 -21.50
CA SER A 121 27.60 34.04 -22.86
C SER A 121 26.54 33.64 -23.88
N VAL A 122 25.50 32.91 -23.48
CA VAL A 122 24.38 32.55 -24.38
C VAL A 122 23.48 33.76 -24.59
N TYR A 123 23.18 34.50 -23.52
CA TYR A 123 22.39 35.73 -23.59
C TYR A 123 23.06 36.81 -24.45
N ASN A 124 24.38 36.95 -24.37
CA ASN A 124 25.12 37.97 -25.11
C ASN A 124 25.20 37.69 -26.63
N ASN A 125 24.83 36.48 -27.07
CA ASN A 125 24.75 36.08 -28.48
C ASN A 125 23.31 36.18 -29.03
N TRP A 126 22.39 36.83 -28.30
CA TRP A 126 20.99 36.98 -28.69
C TRP A 126 20.67 38.28 -29.45
N ASP A 127 21.71 39.01 -29.90
CA ASP A 127 21.58 40.19 -30.77
C ASP A 127 21.50 39.82 -32.27
#